data_AF-A0A3B8Q0U6-F1
#
_entry.id   AF-A0A3B8Q0U6-F1
#
_cell.length_a   1.000
_cell.length_b   1.000
_cell.length_c   1.000
_cell.angle_alpha   90.00
_cell.angle_beta   90.00
_cell.angle_gamma   90.00
#
_symmetry.space_group_name_H-M   'P 1'
#
loop_
_entity.id
_entity.type
_entity.pdbx_description
1 polymer ?
#
loop_
_entity_poly.entity_id
_entity_poly.type
_entity_poly.pdbx_seq_one_letter_code
_entity_poly.pdbx_strand_id
1 'polypeptide(L)'
;MPLKVEDFAIEVLTALNSYERHVVCLEKVPEDCAESLRSLIQKAIQAYENRAPDMRHGIALDRHLTVILSQTEGPRPLCGIYFNLHSPYSKKSLAKPRTQKA
;
A
#
# COMPACT_ATOMS: atom_id res chain seq x y z
N MET A 1 -8.63 -8.02 -20.07
CA MET A 1 -9.67 -8.26 -19.04
C MET A 1 -9.47 -7.21 -17.95
N PRO A 2 -10.54 -6.60 -17.41
CA PRO A 2 -10.40 -5.64 -16.33
C PRO A 2 -9.84 -6.32 -15.07
N LEU A 3 -8.87 -5.69 -14.42
CA LEU A 3 -8.29 -6.21 -13.18
C LEU A 3 -9.31 -6.08 -12.05
N LYS A 4 -9.41 -7.10 -11.20
CA LYS A 4 -10.29 -7.07 -10.03
C LYS A 4 -9.51 -7.27 -8.74
N VAL A 5 -10.10 -6.92 -7.60
CA VAL A 5 -9.43 -7.07 -6.30
C VAL A 5 -9.21 -8.55 -5.99
N GLU A 6 -10.15 -9.41 -6.39
CA GLU A 6 -10.11 -10.85 -6.19
C GLU A 6 -8.93 -11.51 -6.90
N ASP A 7 -8.38 -10.85 -7.92
CA ASP A 7 -7.17 -11.32 -8.60
C ASP A 7 -6.00 -11.45 -7.61
N PHE A 8 -5.88 -10.52 -6.66
CA PHE A 8 -4.74 -10.45 -5.74
C PHE A 8 -5.03 -11.10 -4.38
N ALA A 9 -5.97 -12.04 -4.33
CA ALA A 9 -6.40 -12.66 -3.07
C ALA A 9 -5.26 -13.41 -2.34
N ILE A 10 -4.32 -14.00 -3.08
CA ILE A 10 -3.18 -14.73 -2.50
C ILE A 10 -2.22 -13.73 -1.83
N GLU A 11 -1.94 -12.61 -2.49
CA GLU A 11 -1.09 -11.53 -2.01
C GLU A 11 -1.72 -10.89 -0.76
N VAL A 12 -3.03 -10.66 -0.79
CA VAL A 12 -3.81 -10.18 0.37
C VAL A 12 -3.69 -11.13 1.55
N LEU A 13 -3.95 -12.43 1.35
CA LEU A 13 -3.91 -13.41 2.42
C LEU A 13 -2.50 -13.55 3.01
N THR A 14 -1.48 -13.54 2.15
CA THR A 14 -0.08 -13.59 2.56
C THR A 14 0.27 -12.36 3.40
N ALA A 15 -0.12 -11.16 2.95
CA ALA A 15 0.10 -9.93 3.69
C ALA A 15 -0.60 -9.94 5.05
N LEU A 16 -1.87 -10.37 5.13
CA LEU A 16 -2.60 -10.44 6.40
C LEU A 16 -1.95 -11.40 7.40
N ASN A 17 -1.54 -12.58 6.94
CA ASN A 17 -0.84 -13.55 7.79
C ASN A 17 0.50 -12.99 8.30
N SER A 18 1.23 -12.25 7.46
CA SER A 18 2.45 -11.55 7.89
C SER A 18 2.16 -10.40 8.87
N TYR A 19 1.07 -9.65 8.67
CA TYR A 19 0.66 -8.56 9.55
C TYR A 19 0.36 -9.09 10.95
N GLU A 20 -0.48 -10.12 11.06
CA GLU A 20 -0.84 -10.73 12.34
C GLU A 20 0.36 -11.32 13.08
N ARG A 21 1.28 -11.97 12.36
CA ARG A 21 2.44 -12.64 12.99
C ARG A 21 3.57 -11.71 13.36
N HIS A 22 3.78 -10.63 12.61
CA HIS A 22 5.04 -9.89 12.65
C HIS A 22 4.87 -8.37 12.86
N VAL A 23 3.69 -7.82 12.66
CA VAL A 23 3.47 -6.37 12.73
C VAL A 23 2.66 -6.02 13.97
N VAL A 24 3.31 -5.34 14.91
CA VAL A 24 2.63 -4.75 16.06
C VAL A 24 2.22 -3.33 15.69
N CYS A 25 0.94 -3.13 15.39
CA CYS A 25 0.36 -1.81 15.15
C CYS A 25 -0.64 -1.45 16.26
N LEU A 26 -0.39 -0.34 16.96
CA LEU A 26 -1.28 0.13 18.04
C LEU A 26 -2.52 0.87 17.51
N GLU A 27 -2.46 1.36 16.27
CA GLU A 27 -3.49 2.22 15.67
C GLU A 27 -4.45 1.46 14.74
N LYS A 28 -4.10 0.24 14.29
CA LYS A 28 -4.84 -0.49 13.27
C LYS A 28 -4.88 -1.99 13.60
N VAL A 29 -6.08 -2.50 13.88
CA VAL A 29 -6.31 -3.93 14.13
C VAL A 29 -6.28 -4.73 12.81
N PRO A 30 -6.10 -6.07 12.86
CA PRO A 30 -6.03 -6.91 11.65
C PRO A 30 -7.25 -6.78 10.73
N GLU A 31 -8.46 -6.64 11.27
CA GLU A 31 -9.69 -6.49 10.51
C GLU A 31 -9.69 -5.19 9.68
N ASP A 32 -9.35 -4.07 10.32
CA ASP A 32 -9.20 -2.77 9.65
C ASP A 32 -8.09 -2.78 8.59
N CYS A 33 -7.05 -3.59 8.81
CA CYS A 33 -5.97 -3.81 7.85
C CYS A 33 -6.48 -4.51 6.59
N ALA A 34 -7.33 -5.52 6.72
CA ALA A 34 -7.93 -6.23 5.59
C ALA A 34 -8.81 -5.30 4.73
N GLU A 35 -9.64 -4.47 5.36
CA GLU A 35 -10.47 -3.49 4.66
C GLU A 35 -9.62 -2.43 3.95
N SER A 36 -8.61 -1.90 4.64
CA SER A 36 -7.66 -0.94 4.07
C SER A 36 -6.95 -1.53 2.85
N LEU A 37 -6.50 -2.77 2.94
CA LEU A 37 -5.76 -3.44 1.88
C LEU A 37 -6.63 -3.66 0.63
N ARG A 38 -7.89 -4.09 0.79
CA ARG A 38 -8.85 -4.19 -0.32
C ARG A 38 -9.08 -2.84 -1.00
N SER A 39 -9.29 -1.78 -0.22
CA SER A 39 -9.47 -0.43 -0.75
C SER A 39 -8.22 0.07 -1.49
N LEU A 40 -7.04 -0.16 -0.94
CA LEU A 40 -5.77 0.23 -1.55
C LEU A 40 -5.47 -0.54 -2.84
N ILE A 41 -5.77 -1.84 -2.89
CA ILE A 41 -5.64 -2.63 -4.12
C ILE A 41 -6.57 -2.07 -5.21
N GLN A 42 -7.83 -1.77 -4.88
CA GLN A 42 -8.75 -1.18 -5.85
C GLN A 42 -8.24 0.17 -6.40
N LYS A 43 -7.71 1.03 -5.52
CA LYS A 43 -7.10 2.31 -5.91
C LYS A 43 -5.83 2.10 -6.76
N ALA A 44 -5.00 1.12 -6.42
CA ALA A 44 -3.79 0.79 -7.17
C ALA A 44 -4.13 0.24 -8.57
N ILE A 45 -5.20 -0.56 -8.69
CA ILE A 45 -5.74 -1.00 -9.99
C ILE A 45 -6.16 0.20 -10.82
N GLN A 46 -6.98 1.10 -10.26
CA GLN A 46 -7.42 2.31 -10.97
C GLN A 46 -6.24 3.19 -11.40
N ALA A 47 -5.25 3.36 -10.53
CA ALA A 47 -4.04 4.10 -10.84
C ALA A 47 -3.22 3.40 -11.93
N TYR A 48 -3.16 2.06 -11.92
CA TYR A 48 -2.47 1.27 -12.93
C TYR A 48 -3.18 1.37 -14.29
N GLU A 49 -4.50 1.17 -14.35
CA GLU A 49 -5.25 1.20 -15.61
C GLU A 49 -5.28 2.60 -16.26
N ASN A 50 -5.29 3.67 -15.47
CA ASN A 50 -5.33 5.05 -15.94
C ASN A 50 -3.95 5.74 -15.98
N ARG A 51 -2.86 4.99 -15.88
CA ARG A 51 -1.50 5.56 -15.82
C ARG A 51 -1.10 6.20 -17.16
N ALA A 52 -0.19 7.17 -17.09
CA ALA A 52 0.41 7.76 -18.28
C ALA A 52 1.26 6.71 -19.04
N PRO A 53 1.44 6.84 -20.38
CA PRO A 53 2.12 5.84 -21.21
C PRO A 53 3.57 5.51 -20.79
N ASP A 54 4.24 6.42 -20.09
CA ASP A 54 5.59 6.29 -19.57
C ASP A 54 5.65 5.68 -18.16
N MET A 55 4.52 5.60 -17.45
CA MET A 55 4.43 5.02 -16.11
C MET A 55 4.23 3.51 -16.15
N ARG A 56 5.04 2.80 -15.37
CA ARG A 56 5.01 1.34 -15.25
C ARG A 56 4.28 0.84 -14.01
N HIS A 57 3.87 1.75 -13.12
CA HIS A 57 3.33 1.40 -11.80
C HIS A 57 2.04 2.14 -11.51
N GLY A 58 1.08 1.43 -10.90
CA GLY A 58 -0.04 2.01 -10.19
C GLY A 58 0.21 1.90 -8.69
N ILE A 59 0.15 3.02 -7.97
CA ILE A 59 0.51 3.07 -6.56
C ILE A 59 -0.66 3.65 -5.76
N ALA A 60 -0.98 2.98 -4.66
CA ALA A 60 -1.88 3.52 -3.63
C ALA A 60 -1.25 3.30 -2.26
N LEU A 61 -1.38 4.28 -1.37
CA LEU A 61 -0.82 4.19 -0.03
C LEU A 61 -1.72 4.84 1.01
N ASP A 62 -1.57 4.39 2.25
CA ASP A 62 -2.01 5.09 3.45
C ASP A 62 -0.83 5.22 4.43
N ARG A 63 -1.13 5.60 5.68
CA ARG A 63 -0.10 5.77 6.71
C ARG A 63 0.66 4.47 7.05
N HIS A 64 0.04 3.31 6.91
CA HIS A 64 0.53 2.01 7.38
C HIS A 64 0.87 1.04 6.25
N LEU A 65 0.32 1.24 5.06
CA LEU A 65 0.40 0.31 3.94
C LEU A 65 0.70 1.05 2.64
N THR A 66 1.52 0.44 1.80
CA THR A 66 1.76 0.87 0.42
C THR A 66 1.53 -0.33 -0.50
N VAL A 67 0.65 -0.17 -1.49
CA VAL A 67 0.37 -1.17 -2.53
C VAL A 67 0.88 -0.64 -3.86
N ILE A 68 1.69 -1.47 -4.55
CA ILE A 68 2.29 -1.15 -5.84
C ILE A 68 1.94 -2.24 -6.84
N LEU A 69 1.23 -1.89 -7.89
CA LEU A 69 1.04 -2.75 -9.07
C LEU A 69 2.07 -2.38 -10.13
N SER A 70 2.91 -3.34 -10.52
CA SER A 70 4.00 -3.12 -11.47
C SER A 70 3.76 -3.90 -12.75
N GLN A 71 3.97 -3.24 -13.89
CA GLN A 71 3.93 -3.89 -15.18
C GLN A 71 5.00 -4.98 -15.28
N THR A 72 4.60 -6.16 -15.73
CA THR A 72 5.47 -7.29 -16.02
C THR A 72 5.33 -7.66 -17.50
N GLU A 73 6.14 -8.61 -17.98
CA GLU A 73 5.98 -9.17 -19.33
C GLU A 73 4.77 -10.10 -19.46
N GLY A 74 4.20 -10.53 -18.33
CA GLY A 74 3.06 -11.43 -18.28
C GLY A 74 1.70 -10.72 -18.40
N PRO A 75 0.61 -11.49 -18.53
CA PRO A 75 -0.74 -10.95 -18.63
C PRO A 75 -1.24 -10.27 -17.35
N ARG A 76 -0.54 -10.43 -16.22
CA ARG A 76 -0.92 -9.93 -14.91
C ARG A 76 0.20 -9.07 -14.30
N PRO A 77 -0.11 -7.86 -13.78
CA PRO A 77 0.89 -7.06 -13.08
C PRO A 77 1.30 -7.73 -11.77
N LEU A 78 2.53 -7.46 -11.36
CA LEU A 78 3.05 -7.86 -10.05
C LEU A 78 2.43 -6.96 -8.97
N CYS A 79 1.91 -7.54 -7.89
CA CYS A 79 1.39 -6.81 -6.75
C CYS A 79 2.37 -6.88 -5.57
N GLY A 80 2.97 -5.74 -5.22
CA GLY A 80 3.80 -5.57 -4.04
C GLY A 80 3.02 -4.90 -2.91
N ILE A 81 3.01 -5.52 -1.73
CA ILE A 81 2.39 -4.97 -0.52
C ILE A 81 3.49 -4.71 0.51
N TYR A 82 3.59 -3.47 0.95
CA TYR A 82 4.62 -3.02 1.89
C TYR A 82 3.97 -2.47 3.16
N PHE A 83 4.48 -2.90 4.32
CA PHE A 83 4.11 -2.32 5.60
C PHE A 83 4.99 -1.10 5.89
N ASN A 84 4.37 0.07 6.04
CA ASN A 84 5.04 1.31 6.43
C ASN A 84 5.30 1.26 7.95
N LEU A 85 6.34 0.53 8.33
CA LEU A 85 6.72 0.35 9.74
C LEU A 85 7.25 1.66 10.31
N HIS A 86 6.60 2.15 11.36
CA HIS A 86 7.08 3.27 12.16
C HIS A 86 6.99 2.92 13.64
N SER A 87 7.97 3.36 14.42
CA SER A 87 7.91 3.20 15.87
C SER A 87 6.98 4.27 16.45
N PRO A 88 5.90 3.89 17.17
CA PRO A 88 5.07 4.86 17.87
C PRO A 88 5.82 5.55 19.02
N TYR A 89 6.94 4.96 19.45
CA TYR A 89 7.82 5.48 20.50
C TYR A 89 8.93 6.38 19.96
N SER A 90 9.12 6.43 18.64
CA SER A 90 9.99 7.44 18.04
C SER A 90 9.32 8.81 18.21
N LYS A 91 9.88 9.64 19.08
CA LYS A 91 9.48 11.05 19.18
C LYS A 91 9.55 11.65 17.78
N LYS A 92 8.41 12.11 17.25
CA LYS A 92 8.41 12.98 16.06
C LYS A 92 9.38 14.11 16.37
N SER A 93 10.49 14.21 15.65
CA SER A 93 11.34 15.40 15.78
C SER A 93 10.41 16.57 15.50
N LEU A 94 10.24 17.48 16.47
CA LEU A 94 9.47 18.70 16.29
C LEU A 94 9.98 19.32 14.99
N ALA A 95 9.15 19.29 13.95
CA ALA A 95 9.53 19.78 12.64
C ALA A 95 10.05 21.21 12.84
N LYS A 96 11.30 21.48 12.43
CA LYS A 96 11.84 22.84 12.46
C LYS A 96 10.84 23.74 11.74
N PRO A 97 10.43 24.88 12.33
CA PRO A 97 9.50 25.78 11.67
C PRO A 97 10.08 26.15 10.30
N ARG A 98 9.26 25.97 9.26
CA ARG A 98 9.59 26.37 7.89
C ARG A 98 9.81 27.88 7.92
N THR A 99 11.06 28.33 7.85
CA THR A 99 11.36 29.75 7.62
C THR A 99 10.78 30.11 6.26
N GLN A 100 9.67 30.84 6.25
CA GLN A 100 9.16 31.46 5.03
C GLN A 100 10.24 32.42 4.57
N LYS A 101 10.81 32.17 3.39
CA LYS A 101 11.67 33.16 2.72
C LYS A 101 10.76 34.29 2.25
N ALA A 102 11.10 35.51 2.68
CA ALA A 102 10.55 36.77 2.20
C ALA A 102 10.92 37.03 0.74
#